data_AF-A0A2V6RG30-F1
#
_entry.id   AF-A0A2V6RG30-F1
#
_cell.length_a   1.000
_cell.length_b   1.000
_cell.length_c   1.000
_cell.angle_alpha   90.00
_cell.angle_beta   90.00
_cell.angle_gamma   90.00
#
_symmetry.space_group_name_H-M   'P 1'
#
loop_
_entity.id
_entity.type
_entity.pdbx_description
1 polymer ?
#
loop_
_entity_poly.entity_id
_entity_poly.type
_entity_poly.pdbx_seq_one_letter_code
_entity_poly.pdbx_strand_id
1 'polypeptide(L)'
;MQPSGPRHGWAILGVVALGTFMTALDASIVNIGLPSIARTFRTPVGGAAEWVIIAYLVAIAATLLPFGHLSDLVGRKPVWLAGLGTFAVGSMLCGAAPSLALLVVARAFQGLGGALIFAPALAIITDAFPPTGRGRALGVNAVVFAMGTSLGPTLGGLITEHLSWRWIFYLNVPLGALALLASQAVLPRSVPHRREPFDMPGAGLLAVGFALLTVALSFSPEWGWASARLLTCLAVGTVALVGAALVERRAPRCS
;
A
#
# COMPACT_ATOMS: atom_id res chain seq x y z
N MET A 1 0.58 5.10 26.40
CA MET A 1 1.68 6.04 26.11
C MET A 1 1.36 7.37 26.74
N GLN A 2 2.26 7.93 27.56
CA GLN A 2 2.12 9.35 27.94
C GLN A 2 2.22 10.20 26.67
N PRO A 3 1.35 11.20 26.46
CA PRO A 3 1.44 12.07 25.30
C PRO A 3 2.81 12.74 25.31
N SER A 4 3.64 12.35 24.35
CA SER A 4 4.89 13.05 24.07
C SER A 4 4.53 14.48 23.70
N GLY A 5 5.32 15.47 24.17
CA GLY A 5 4.95 16.88 24.03
C GLY A 5 4.60 17.26 22.59
N PRO A 6 3.83 18.35 22.36
CA PRO A 6 3.22 18.67 21.06
C PRO A 6 4.20 18.60 19.88
N ARG A 7 5.46 19.00 20.09
CA ARG A 7 6.53 18.97 19.09
C ARG A 7 6.86 17.57 18.57
N HIS A 8 6.76 16.54 19.41
CA HIS A 8 7.07 15.16 19.04
C HIS A 8 5.96 14.55 18.17
N GLY A 9 4.70 14.86 18.45
CA GLY A 9 3.56 14.41 17.63
C GLY A 9 3.64 14.92 16.19
N TRP A 10 4.01 16.18 15.98
CA TRP A 10 4.23 16.75 14.64
C TRP A 10 5.42 16.14 13.91
N ALA A 11 6.49 15.77 14.61
CA ALA A 11 7.61 15.04 14.01
C ALA A 11 7.19 13.64 13.53
N ILE A 12 6.42 12.92 14.36
CA ILE A 12 5.84 11.61 13.99
C ILE A 12 4.92 11.77 12.77
N LEU A 13 4.05 12.78 12.77
CA LEU A 13 3.22 13.07 11.61
C LEU A 13 4.06 13.35 10.36
N GLY A 14 5.16 14.11 10.48
CA GLY A 14 6.04 14.40 9.36
C GLY A 14 6.63 13.15 8.69
N VAL A 15 7.11 12.18 9.48
CA VAL A 15 7.64 10.93 8.93
C VAL A 15 6.56 10.03 8.34
N VAL A 16 5.36 9.98 8.95
CA VAL A 16 4.22 9.23 8.41
C VAL A 16 3.69 9.88 7.13
N ALA A 17 3.64 11.21 7.10
CA ALA A 17 3.22 11.99 5.95
C ALA A 17 4.19 11.79 4.77
N LEU A 18 5.51 11.71 5.03
CA LEU A 18 6.49 11.40 3.98
C LEU A 18 6.27 10.01 3.38
N GLY A 19 6.01 8.99 4.21
CA GLY A 19 5.68 7.64 3.73
C GLY A 19 4.37 7.62 2.92
N THR A 20 3.35 8.32 3.43
CA THR A 20 2.04 8.46 2.76
C THR A 20 2.16 9.19 1.42
N PHE A 21 2.95 10.27 1.38
CA PHE A 21 3.23 11.03 0.17
C PHE A 21 3.89 10.15 -0.88
N MET A 22 4.93 9.42 -0.50
CA MET A 22 5.68 8.53 -1.38
C MET A 22 4.78 7.45 -2.00
N THR A 23 3.96 6.76 -1.19
CA THR A 23 3.07 5.70 -1.69
C THR A 23 1.94 6.25 -2.57
N ALA A 24 1.40 7.43 -2.24
CA ALA A 24 0.39 8.12 -3.04
C ALA A 24 0.96 8.60 -4.39
N LEU A 25 2.17 9.16 -4.36
CA LEU A 25 2.90 9.59 -5.55
C LEU A 25 3.13 8.40 -6.48
N ASP A 26 3.70 7.30 -5.98
CA ASP A 26 3.98 6.06 -6.74
C ASP A 26 2.74 5.52 -7.46
N ALA A 27 1.61 5.38 -6.74
CA ALA A 27 0.38 4.87 -7.33
C ALA A 27 -0.11 5.76 -8.49
N SER A 28 0.03 7.09 -8.35
CA SER A 28 -0.42 8.04 -9.35
C SER A 28 0.52 8.12 -10.56
N ILE A 29 1.82 8.23 -10.32
CA ILE A 29 2.83 8.46 -11.36
C ILE A 29 2.95 7.27 -12.35
N VAL A 30 2.75 6.04 -11.88
CA VAL A 30 2.85 4.83 -12.72
C VAL A 30 1.75 4.78 -13.78
N ASN A 31 0.57 5.35 -13.51
CA ASN A 31 -0.53 5.43 -14.50
C ASN A 31 -0.09 6.21 -15.75
N ILE A 32 0.64 7.31 -15.57
CA ILE A 32 1.18 8.10 -16.70
C ILE A 32 2.33 7.37 -17.41
N GLY A 33 3.09 6.56 -16.67
CA GLY A 33 4.17 5.73 -17.22
C GLY A 33 3.72 4.56 -18.08
N LEU A 34 2.46 4.11 -17.94
CA LEU A 34 1.98 2.86 -18.52
C LEU A 34 2.16 2.76 -20.05
N PRO A 35 1.84 3.78 -20.86
CA PRO A 35 2.08 3.72 -22.31
C PRO A 35 3.57 3.58 -22.65
N SER A 36 4.47 4.20 -21.88
CA SER A 36 5.91 4.08 -22.08
C SER A 36 6.43 2.68 -21.71
N ILE A 37 5.88 2.08 -20.65
CA ILE A 37 6.18 0.70 -20.24
C ILE A 37 5.72 -0.28 -21.33
N ALA A 38 4.49 -0.14 -21.80
CA ALA A 38 3.90 -0.98 -22.84
C ALA A 38 4.73 -0.95 -24.13
N ARG A 39 5.13 0.25 -24.59
CA ARG A 39 6.03 0.43 -25.74
C ARG A 39 7.39 -0.25 -25.54
N THR A 40 7.98 -0.14 -24.34
CA THR A 40 9.28 -0.74 -24.04
C THR A 40 9.25 -2.26 -24.17
N PHE A 41 8.18 -2.89 -23.68
CA PHE A 41 8.01 -4.35 -23.72
C PHE A 41 7.25 -4.86 -24.94
N ARG A 42 6.95 -3.99 -25.91
CA ARG A 42 6.23 -4.31 -27.16
C ARG A 42 4.90 -5.03 -26.92
N THR A 43 4.18 -4.62 -25.87
CA THR A 43 2.83 -5.11 -25.55
C THR A 43 1.82 -3.99 -25.86
N PRO A 44 0.58 -4.33 -26.26
CA PRO A 44 -0.51 -3.35 -26.28
C PRO A 44 -0.68 -2.67 -24.92
N VAL A 45 -1.16 -1.42 -24.96
CA VAL A 45 -1.72 -0.77 -23.76
C VAL A 45 -3.06 -1.45 -23.49
N GLY A 46 -3.30 -1.87 -22.25
CA GLY A 46 -4.39 -2.80 -21.90
C GLY A 46 -3.89 -4.22 -21.64
N GLY A 47 -4.72 -5.06 -21.02
CA GLY A 47 -4.42 -6.46 -20.76
C GLY A 47 -3.15 -6.70 -19.93
N ALA A 48 -2.08 -7.20 -20.54
CA ALA A 48 -0.86 -7.60 -19.82
C ALA A 48 -0.11 -6.40 -19.19
N ALA A 49 -0.17 -5.21 -19.80
CA ALA A 49 0.48 -4.02 -19.25
C ALA A 49 -0.24 -3.52 -17.99
N GLU A 50 -1.57 -3.60 -17.93
CA GLU A 50 -2.37 -3.11 -16.79
C GLU A 50 -2.04 -3.83 -15.49
N TRP A 51 -1.57 -5.08 -15.58
CA TRP A 51 -1.08 -5.83 -14.42
C TRP A 51 0.05 -5.13 -13.67
N VAL A 52 0.79 -4.21 -14.28
CA VAL A 52 1.78 -3.37 -13.56
C VAL A 52 1.11 -2.53 -12.47
N ILE A 53 -0.10 -2.02 -12.73
CA ILE A 53 -0.87 -1.24 -11.76
C ILE A 53 -1.68 -2.18 -10.88
N ILE A 54 -2.36 -3.15 -11.48
CA ILE A 54 -3.31 -4.02 -10.78
C ILE A 54 -2.60 -4.94 -9.78
N ALA A 55 -1.43 -5.49 -10.11
CA ALA A 55 -0.71 -6.36 -9.17
C ALA A 55 -0.32 -5.63 -7.87
N TYR A 56 0.03 -4.35 -7.97
CA TYR A 56 0.29 -3.50 -6.80
C TYR A 56 -0.98 -3.28 -5.96
N LEU A 57 -2.10 -2.94 -6.61
CA LEU A 57 -3.38 -2.73 -5.93
C LEU A 57 -3.91 -4.00 -5.27
N VAL A 58 -3.83 -5.14 -5.97
CA VAL A 58 -4.23 -6.46 -5.47
C VAL A 58 -3.39 -6.85 -4.25
N ALA A 59 -2.07 -6.67 -4.32
CA ALA A 59 -1.20 -6.95 -3.19
C ALA A 59 -1.56 -6.10 -1.97
N ILE A 60 -1.84 -4.80 -2.18
CA ILE A 60 -2.30 -3.93 -1.10
C ILE A 60 -3.62 -4.41 -0.52
N ALA A 61 -4.64 -4.57 -1.36
CA ALA A 61 -5.99 -4.94 -0.91
C ALA A 61 -6.00 -6.28 -0.17
N ALA A 62 -5.25 -7.26 -0.67
CA ALA A 62 -5.16 -8.58 -0.07
C ALA A 62 -4.44 -8.60 1.30
N THR A 63 -3.46 -7.71 1.50
CA THR A 63 -2.56 -7.80 2.67
C THR A 63 -2.72 -6.65 3.66
N LEU A 64 -3.47 -5.60 3.34
CA LEU A 64 -3.68 -4.45 4.21
C LEU A 64 -4.26 -4.83 5.58
N LEU A 65 -5.36 -5.61 5.61
CA LEU A 65 -5.97 -6.06 6.87
C LEU A 65 -5.09 -7.06 7.63
N PRO A 66 -4.53 -8.12 7.00
CA PRO A 66 -3.56 -8.99 7.64
C PRO A 66 -2.38 -8.24 8.27
N PHE A 67 -1.82 -7.25 7.57
CA PHE A 67 -0.71 -6.44 8.09
C PHE A 67 -1.15 -5.44 9.16
N GLY A 68 -2.41 -4.99 9.14
CA GLY A 68 -3.02 -4.25 10.25
C GLY A 68 -3.02 -5.07 11.53
N HIS A 69 -3.52 -6.31 11.46
CA HIS A 69 -3.49 -7.23 12.59
C HIS A 69 -2.04 -7.55 13.01
N LEU A 70 -1.15 -7.81 12.06
CA LEU A 70 0.27 -8.03 12.36
C LEU A 70 0.88 -6.83 13.11
N SER A 71 0.57 -5.60 12.68
CA SER A 71 1.01 -4.36 13.33
C SER A 71 0.53 -4.24 14.77
N ASP A 72 -0.68 -4.70 15.07
CA ASP A 72 -1.19 -4.72 16.44
C ASP A 72 -0.47 -5.76 17.31
N LEU A 73 0.00 -6.87 16.72
CA LEU A 73 0.72 -7.95 17.41
C LEU A 73 2.20 -7.67 17.63
N VAL A 74 2.93 -7.23 16.60
CA VAL A 74 4.39 -7.01 16.70
C VAL A 74 4.75 -5.55 17.02
N GLY A 75 3.77 -4.65 16.95
CA GLY A 75 3.95 -3.22 17.14
C GLY A 75 4.09 -2.45 15.81
N ARG A 76 3.74 -1.16 15.87
CA ARG A 76 3.57 -0.32 14.67
C ARG A 76 4.88 0.07 13.99
N LYS A 77 5.92 0.41 14.77
CA LYS A 77 7.25 0.80 14.25
C LYS A 77 7.93 -0.31 13.43
N PRO A 78 8.05 -1.57 13.88
CA PRO A 78 8.72 -2.59 13.07
C PRO A 78 7.97 -2.87 11.76
N VAL A 79 6.63 -2.89 11.78
CA VAL A 79 5.82 -3.04 10.55
C VAL A 79 6.02 -1.87 9.60
N TRP A 80 5.98 -0.64 10.11
CA TRP A 80 6.22 0.56 9.33
C TRP A 80 7.62 0.57 8.67
N LEU A 81 8.66 0.25 9.43
CA LEU A 81 10.03 0.20 8.90
C LEU A 81 10.22 -0.94 7.89
N ALA A 82 9.64 -2.11 8.14
CA ALA A 82 9.63 -3.22 7.19
C ALA A 82 8.91 -2.82 5.90
N GLY A 83 7.82 -2.07 6.00
CA GLY A 83 7.08 -1.55 4.85
C GLY A 83 7.91 -0.59 4.01
N LEU A 84 8.54 0.40 4.64
CA LEU A 84 9.42 1.35 3.96
C LEU A 84 10.59 0.64 3.25
N GLY A 85 11.24 -0.32 3.92
CA GLY A 85 12.32 -1.09 3.33
C GLY A 85 11.85 -1.95 2.15
N THR A 86 10.74 -2.68 2.32
CA THR A 86 10.13 -3.52 1.28
C THR A 86 9.70 -2.69 0.08
N PHE A 87 9.11 -1.52 0.32
CA PHE A 87 8.69 -0.60 -0.73
C PHE A 87 9.90 -0.04 -1.51
N ALA A 88 10.96 0.38 -0.83
CA ALA A 88 12.17 0.88 -1.46
C ALA A 88 12.87 -0.21 -2.31
N VAL A 89 13.01 -1.42 -1.77
CA VAL A 89 13.57 -2.57 -2.51
C VAL A 89 12.67 -2.92 -3.70
N GLY A 90 11.35 -2.99 -3.52
CA GLY A 90 10.40 -3.23 -4.61
C GLY A 90 10.49 -2.18 -5.70
N SER A 91 10.68 -0.91 -5.32
CA SER A 91 10.90 0.20 -6.26
C SER A 91 12.19 0.01 -7.07
N MET A 92 13.29 -0.39 -6.43
CA MET A 92 14.55 -0.71 -7.12
C MET A 92 14.35 -1.86 -8.12
N LEU A 93 13.66 -2.92 -7.71
CA LEU A 93 13.37 -4.07 -8.57
C LEU A 93 12.49 -3.68 -9.76
N CYS A 94 11.49 -2.82 -9.57
CA CYS A 94 10.65 -2.32 -10.65
C CYS A 94 11.46 -1.51 -11.68
N GLY A 95 12.33 -0.61 -11.23
CA GLY A 95 13.20 0.15 -12.12
C GLY A 95 14.21 -0.73 -12.88
N ALA A 96 14.70 -1.80 -12.23
CA ALA A 96 15.65 -2.74 -12.81
C ALA A 96 15.01 -3.84 -13.69
N ALA A 97 13.67 -3.97 -13.71
CA ALA A 97 12.99 -5.10 -14.32
C ALA A 97 13.30 -5.26 -15.82
N PRO A 98 13.87 -6.40 -16.27
CA PRO A 98 14.23 -6.61 -17.67
C PRO A 98 13.06 -7.10 -18.53
N SER A 99 11.96 -7.52 -17.92
CA SER A 99 10.76 -8.01 -18.61
C SER A 99 9.48 -7.55 -17.91
N LEU A 100 8.37 -7.52 -18.65
CA LEU A 100 7.05 -7.15 -18.12
C LEU A 100 6.62 -8.07 -16.96
N ALA A 101 6.83 -9.38 -17.09
CA ALA A 101 6.48 -10.34 -16.05
C ALA A 101 7.24 -10.06 -14.73
N LEU A 102 8.55 -9.80 -14.82
CA LEU A 102 9.34 -9.45 -13.64
C LEU A 102 8.93 -8.09 -13.06
N LEU A 103 8.54 -7.13 -13.89
CA LEU A 103 7.98 -5.86 -13.43
C LEU A 103 6.68 -6.07 -12.64
N VAL A 104 5.77 -6.92 -13.14
CA VAL A 104 4.51 -7.25 -12.44
C VAL A 104 4.77 -7.92 -11.10
N VAL A 105 5.71 -8.87 -11.04
CA VAL A 105 6.12 -9.51 -9.77
C VAL A 105 6.74 -8.50 -8.81
N ALA A 106 7.63 -7.64 -9.30
CA ALA A 106 8.22 -6.58 -8.50
C ALA A 106 7.17 -5.58 -7.98
N ARG A 107 6.13 -5.28 -8.77
CA ARG A 107 4.99 -4.44 -8.35
C ARG A 107 4.13 -5.10 -7.29
N ALA A 108 3.87 -6.40 -7.40
CA ALA A 108 3.20 -7.14 -6.34
C ALA A 108 4.00 -7.08 -5.03
N PHE A 109 5.32 -7.31 -5.10
CA PHE A 109 6.22 -7.20 -3.95
C PHE A 109 6.25 -5.78 -3.36
N GLN A 110 6.34 -4.75 -4.21
CA GLN A 110 6.27 -3.35 -3.79
C GLN A 110 4.93 -3.03 -3.11
N GLY A 111 3.82 -3.62 -3.60
CA GLY A 111 2.49 -3.50 -3.02
C GLY A 111 2.40 -4.08 -1.60
N LEU A 112 3.13 -5.15 -1.29
CA LEU A 112 3.26 -5.64 0.09
C LEU A 112 3.90 -4.57 0.99
N GLY A 113 4.94 -3.90 0.50
CA GLY A 113 5.55 -2.74 1.17
C GLY A 113 4.55 -1.60 1.39
N GLY A 114 3.73 -1.31 0.37
CA GLY A 114 2.66 -0.32 0.47
C GLY A 114 1.63 -0.66 1.55
N ALA A 115 1.20 -1.91 1.64
CA ALA A 115 0.29 -2.37 2.68
C ALA A 115 0.89 -2.26 4.08
N LEU A 116 2.17 -2.65 4.25
CA LEU A 116 2.90 -2.51 5.51
C LEU A 116 3.08 -1.04 5.96
N ILE A 117 3.07 -0.09 5.02
CA ILE A 117 3.07 1.35 5.31
C ILE A 117 1.66 1.80 5.70
N PHE A 118 0.64 1.50 4.89
CA PHE A 118 -0.72 1.97 5.11
C PHE A 118 -1.38 1.39 6.38
N ALA A 119 -1.13 0.11 6.67
CA ALA A 119 -1.73 -0.59 7.80
C ALA A 119 -1.52 0.12 9.15
N PRO A 120 -0.28 0.44 9.58
CA PRO A 120 -0.03 1.14 10.83
C PRO A 120 -0.19 2.68 10.73
N ALA A 121 -0.31 3.29 9.55
CA ALA A 121 -0.17 4.74 9.38
C ALA A 121 -1.14 5.56 10.25
N LEU A 122 -2.45 5.31 10.12
CA LEU A 122 -3.48 6.02 10.88
C LEU A 122 -3.35 5.77 12.38
N ALA A 123 -2.98 4.54 12.73
CA ALA A 123 -2.73 4.16 14.09
C ALA A 123 -1.56 4.99 14.66
N ILE A 124 -0.39 5.00 14.02
CA ILE A 124 0.79 5.78 14.46
C ILE A 124 0.41 7.25 14.68
N ILE A 125 -0.35 7.85 13.76
CA ILE A 125 -0.82 9.24 13.89
C ILE A 125 -1.73 9.39 15.12
N THR A 126 -2.71 8.52 15.30
CA THR A 126 -3.67 8.65 16.40
C THR A 126 -3.08 8.37 17.79
N ASP A 127 -2.02 7.56 17.88
CA ASP A 127 -1.26 7.37 19.12
C ASP A 127 -0.38 8.57 19.47
N ALA A 128 0.09 9.31 18.46
CA ALA A 128 0.97 10.45 18.63
C ALA A 128 0.26 11.73 19.10
N PHE A 129 -1.08 11.77 19.03
CA PHE A 129 -1.87 12.95 19.36
C PHE A 129 -2.97 12.65 20.39
N PRO A 130 -3.28 13.60 21.29
CA PRO A 130 -4.44 13.50 22.19
C PRO A 130 -5.75 13.49 21.38
N PRO A 131 -6.86 12.97 21.92
CA PRO A 131 -8.13 12.81 21.20
C PRO A 131 -8.60 14.08 20.46
N THR A 132 -8.41 15.25 21.07
CA THR A 132 -8.78 16.57 20.50
C THR A 132 -7.92 17.00 19.30
N GLY A 133 -6.70 16.48 19.16
CA GLY A 133 -5.76 16.80 18.08
C GLY A 133 -5.78 15.82 16.91
N ARG A 134 -6.39 14.63 17.08
CA ARG A 134 -6.37 13.54 16.09
C ARG A 134 -6.98 13.95 14.75
N GLY A 135 -8.14 14.62 14.77
CA GLY A 135 -8.81 15.07 13.54
C GLY A 135 -7.94 15.99 12.68
N ARG A 136 -7.23 16.93 13.32
CA ARG A 136 -6.29 17.83 12.62
C ARG A 136 -5.11 17.08 12.02
N ALA A 137 -4.51 16.16 12.77
CA ALA A 137 -3.37 15.38 12.29
C ALA A 137 -3.75 14.47 11.10
N LEU A 138 -4.90 13.79 11.20
CA LEU A 138 -5.45 12.96 10.12
C LEU A 138 -5.80 13.79 8.89
N GLY A 139 -6.38 14.98 9.07
CA GLY A 139 -6.67 15.92 7.99
C GLY A 139 -5.42 16.37 7.25
N VAL A 140 -4.34 16.71 7.98
CA VAL A 140 -3.04 17.06 7.37
C VAL A 140 -2.48 15.87 6.57
N ASN A 141 -2.55 14.65 7.10
CA ASN A 141 -2.09 13.46 6.38
C ASN A 141 -2.91 13.22 5.10
N ALA A 142 -4.22 13.45 5.14
CA ALA A 142 -5.09 13.33 3.96
C ALA A 142 -4.74 14.38 2.89
N VAL A 143 -4.42 15.62 3.28
CA VAL A 143 -3.93 16.64 2.36
C VAL A 143 -2.61 16.21 1.72
N VAL A 144 -1.68 15.64 2.50
CA VAL A 144 -0.41 15.14 1.97
C VAL A 144 -0.61 13.99 0.98
N PHE A 145 -1.52 13.07 1.29
CA PHE A 145 -1.91 12.01 0.34
C PHE A 145 -2.44 12.61 -0.97
N ALA A 146 -3.36 13.57 -0.90
CA ALA A 146 -3.93 14.23 -2.08
C ALA A 146 -2.88 15.03 -2.88
N MET A 147 -1.90 15.64 -2.22
CA MET A 147 -0.78 16.28 -2.89
C MET A 147 0.08 15.25 -3.65
N GLY A 148 0.37 14.11 -3.04
CA GLY A 148 1.10 13.01 -3.69
C GLY A 148 0.38 12.51 -4.94
N THR A 149 -0.93 12.27 -4.84
CA THR A 149 -1.72 11.83 -6.00
C THR A 149 -1.81 12.90 -7.09
N SER A 150 -1.92 14.18 -6.73
CA SER A 150 -2.04 15.29 -7.69
C SER A 150 -0.72 15.63 -8.39
N LEU A 151 0.43 15.45 -7.72
CA LEU A 151 1.74 15.66 -8.32
C LEU A 151 2.17 14.52 -9.25
N GLY A 152 1.57 13.34 -9.09
CA GLY A 152 1.86 12.16 -9.89
C GLY A 152 1.84 12.41 -11.40
N PRO A 153 0.76 12.99 -11.98
CA PRO A 153 0.70 13.19 -13.41
C PRO A 153 1.74 14.19 -13.94
N THR A 154 1.97 15.29 -13.22
CA THR A 154 2.95 16.30 -13.61
C THR A 154 4.37 15.75 -13.59
N LEU A 155 4.77 15.09 -12.49
CA LEU A 155 6.10 14.49 -12.38
C LEU A 155 6.26 13.29 -13.33
N GLY A 156 5.20 12.50 -13.51
CA GLY A 156 5.18 11.37 -14.42
C GLY A 156 5.41 11.78 -15.85
N GLY A 157 4.70 12.81 -16.32
CA GLY A 157 4.86 13.36 -17.67
C GLY A 157 6.31 13.79 -17.91
N LEU A 158 6.85 14.65 -17.03
CA LEU A 158 8.23 15.14 -17.12
C LEU A 158 9.27 14.00 -17.13
N ILE A 159 9.09 13.00 -16.26
CA ILE A 159 10.01 11.84 -16.20
C ILE A 159 9.90 11.01 -17.47
N THR A 160 8.70 10.74 -17.97
CA THR A 160 8.53 9.92 -19.19
C THR A 160 8.94 10.64 -20.48
N GLU A 161 8.89 11.97 -20.48
CA GLU A 161 9.25 12.80 -21.63
C GLU A 161 10.77 12.99 -21.74
N HIS A 162 11.44 13.27 -20.61
CA HIS A 162 12.87 13.59 -20.60
C HIS A 162 13.77 12.45 -20.13
N LEU A 163 13.22 11.44 -19.44
CA LEU A 163 13.94 10.30 -18.91
C LEU A 163 13.25 8.99 -19.32
N SER A 164 13.76 7.87 -18.78
CA SER A 164 13.12 6.56 -18.92
C SER A 164 12.00 6.39 -17.89
N TRP A 165 10.94 5.65 -18.23
CA TRP A 165 9.89 5.22 -17.30
C TRP A 165 10.42 4.56 -16.03
N ARG A 166 11.63 3.96 -16.09
CA ARG A 166 12.29 3.34 -14.93
C ARG A 166 12.52 4.31 -13.78
N TRP A 167 12.74 5.59 -14.08
CA TRP A 167 12.96 6.64 -13.09
C TRP A 167 11.73 6.94 -12.24
N ILE A 168 10.54 6.60 -12.73
CA ILE A 168 9.31 6.65 -11.94
C ILE A 168 9.47 5.82 -10.65
N PHE A 169 10.10 4.64 -10.77
CA PHE A 169 10.35 3.76 -9.63
C PHE A 169 11.60 4.18 -8.85
N TYR A 170 12.68 4.58 -9.53
CA TYR A 170 13.90 4.98 -8.84
C TYR A 170 13.72 6.24 -7.97
N LEU A 171 12.80 7.13 -8.30
CA LEU A 171 12.45 8.30 -7.48
C LEU A 171 12.02 7.91 -6.05
N ASN A 172 11.36 6.76 -5.89
CA ASN A 172 10.90 6.29 -4.59
C ASN A 172 12.02 5.75 -3.70
N VAL A 173 13.16 5.37 -4.28
CA VAL A 173 14.27 4.78 -3.53
C VAL A 173 14.91 5.79 -2.56
N PRO A 174 15.33 6.99 -2.98
CA PRO A 174 15.85 8.00 -2.05
C PRO A 174 14.77 8.51 -1.08
N LEU A 175 13.51 8.65 -1.53
CA LEU A 175 12.40 9.02 -0.65
C LEU A 175 12.14 7.97 0.43
N GLY A 176 12.14 6.69 0.06
CA GLY A 176 11.96 5.57 0.97
C GLY A 176 13.12 5.45 1.96
N ALA A 177 14.37 5.61 1.49
CA ALA A 177 15.54 5.64 2.37
C ALA A 177 15.48 6.80 3.37
N LEU A 178 15.13 8.00 2.92
CA LEU A 178 14.96 9.16 3.80
C LEU A 178 13.85 8.91 4.83
N ALA A 179 12.69 8.41 4.39
CA ALA A 179 11.57 8.09 5.27
C ALA A 179 11.95 7.00 6.29
N LEU A 180 12.71 5.98 5.87
CA LEU A 180 13.16 4.89 6.73
C LEU A 180 14.08 5.41 7.84
N LEU A 181 15.11 6.17 7.46
CA LEU A 181 16.08 6.73 8.40
C LEU A 181 15.42 7.72 9.37
N ALA A 182 14.58 8.62 8.86
CA ALA A 182 13.84 9.57 9.67
C ALA A 182 12.87 8.85 10.63
N SER A 183 12.13 7.85 10.15
CA SER A 183 11.22 7.05 10.98
C SER A 183 11.96 6.27 12.07
N GLN A 184 13.16 5.77 11.78
CA GLN A 184 13.97 5.06 12.76
C GLN A 184 14.37 5.98 13.93
N ALA A 185 14.72 7.23 13.64
CA ALA A 185 15.10 8.24 14.63
C ALA A 185 13.90 8.81 15.41
N VAL A 186 12.77 9.06 14.73
CA VAL A 186 11.63 9.78 15.30
C VAL A 186 10.63 8.85 16.00
N LEU A 187 10.34 7.68 15.44
CA LEU A 187 9.28 6.82 16.00
C LEU A 187 9.74 6.19 17.33
N PRO A 188 8.91 6.24 18.38
CA PRO A 188 9.22 5.58 19.65
C PRO A 188 9.23 4.05 19.50
N ARG A 189 9.90 3.36 20.42
CA ARG A 189 9.83 1.89 20.50
C ARG A 189 8.38 1.46 20.66
N SER A 190 7.95 0.50 19.85
CA SER A 190 6.58 -0.01 19.85
C SER A 190 6.41 -1.13 20.87
N VAL A 191 5.28 -1.13 21.56
CA VAL A 191 4.84 -2.23 22.41
C VAL A 191 3.65 -2.92 21.70
N PRO A 192 3.60 -4.26 21.67
CA PRO A 192 2.44 -5.01 21.20
C PRO A 192 1.14 -4.50 21.84
N HIS A 193 0.11 -4.29 21.02
CA HIS A 193 -1.23 -3.89 21.47
C HIS A 193 -2.15 -5.08 21.70
N ARG A 194 -1.87 -6.23 21.07
CA ARG A 194 -2.61 -7.48 21.24
C ARG A 194 -1.68 -8.64 21.60
N ARG A 195 -2.24 -9.64 22.29
CA ARG A 195 -1.57 -10.91 22.65
C ARG A 195 -2.26 -12.14 22.05
N GLU A 196 -3.23 -11.93 21.16
CA GLU A 196 -4.00 -13.00 20.52
C GLU A 196 -3.18 -13.69 19.42
N PRO A 197 -3.45 -14.98 19.13
CA PRO A 197 -2.81 -15.66 18.01
C PRO A 197 -3.29 -15.09 16.66
N PHE A 198 -2.40 -15.09 15.67
CA PHE A 198 -2.72 -14.62 14.32
C PHE A 198 -3.64 -15.61 13.59
N ASP A 199 -4.82 -15.16 13.19
CA ASP A 199 -5.80 -15.97 12.44
C ASP A 199 -5.38 -16.12 10.97
N MET A 200 -4.55 -17.14 10.70
CA MET A 200 -4.09 -17.48 9.35
C MET A 200 -5.26 -17.85 8.39
N PRO A 201 -6.24 -18.69 8.78
CA PRO A 201 -7.38 -18.99 7.91
C PRO A 201 -8.21 -17.76 7.53
N GLY A 202 -8.55 -16.91 8.51
CA GLY A 202 -9.27 -15.66 8.28
C GLY A 202 -8.48 -14.71 7.37
N ALA A 203 -7.17 -14.55 7.62
CA ALA A 203 -6.29 -13.73 6.79
C ALA A 203 -6.22 -14.23 5.34
N GLY A 204 -6.16 -15.55 5.12
CA GLY A 204 -6.17 -16.13 3.78
C GLY A 204 -7.48 -15.87 3.02
N LEU A 205 -8.62 -16.00 3.70
CA LEU A 205 -9.94 -15.72 3.11
C LEU A 205 -10.11 -14.22 2.78
N LEU A 206 -9.65 -13.33 3.67
CA LEU A 206 -9.61 -11.89 3.39
C LEU A 206 -8.73 -11.59 2.18
N ALA A 207 -7.53 -12.16 2.13
CA ALA A 207 -6.59 -11.95 1.03
C ALA A 207 -7.19 -12.35 -0.32
N VAL A 208 -7.79 -13.54 -0.40
CA VAL A 208 -8.46 -14.03 -1.61
C VAL A 208 -9.66 -13.17 -1.97
N GLY A 209 -10.49 -12.82 -0.98
CA GLY A 209 -11.68 -11.99 -1.18
C GLY A 209 -11.34 -10.63 -1.78
N PHE A 210 -10.45 -9.89 -1.13
CA PHE A 210 -10.03 -8.56 -1.60
C PHE A 210 -9.25 -8.63 -2.92
N ALA A 211 -8.41 -9.64 -3.14
CA ALA A 211 -7.72 -9.81 -4.42
C ALA A 211 -8.71 -9.98 -5.57
N LEU A 212 -9.68 -10.89 -5.43
CA LEU A 212 -10.67 -11.16 -6.48
C LEU A 212 -11.59 -9.97 -6.75
N LEU A 213 -12.04 -9.26 -5.71
CA LEU A 213 -12.82 -8.04 -5.88
C LEU A 213 -12.01 -6.94 -6.56
N THR A 214 -10.74 -6.77 -6.18
CA THR A 214 -9.86 -5.77 -6.80
C THR A 214 -9.63 -6.07 -8.27
N VAL A 215 -9.37 -7.34 -8.63
CA VAL A 215 -9.25 -7.78 -10.03
C VAL A 215 -10.54 -7.54 -10.80
N ALA A 216 -11.68 -7.95 -10.24
CA ALA A 216 -12.99 -7.82 -10.90
C ALA A 216 -13.34 -6.36 -11.20
N LEU A 217 -13.10 -5.46 -10.24
CA LEU A 217 -13.38 -4.04 -10.39
C LEU A 217 -12.38 -3.33 -11.30
N SER A 218 -11.10 -3.73 -11.27
CA SER A 218 -10.07 -3.10 -12.11
C SER A 218 -10.26 -3.43 -13.59
N PHE A 219 -10.61 -4.69 -13.91
CA PHE A 219 -10.84 -5.13 -15.28
C PHE A 219 -12.31 -5.03 -15.74
N SER A 220 -13.20 -4.42 -14.93
CA SER A 220 -14.60 -4.26 -15.33
C SER A 220 -14.81 -3.48 -16.64
N PRO A 221 -14.00 -2.45 -16.97
CA PRO A 221 -14.13 -1.75 -18.25
C PRO A 221 -13.72 -2.63 -19.44
N GLU A 222 -12.70 -3.48 -19.28
CA GLU A 222 -12.21 -4.37 -20.35
C GLU A 222 -13.10 -5.61 -20.54
N TRP A 223 -13.51 -6.25 -19.44
CA TRP A 223 -14.28 -7.51 -19.50
C TRP A 223 -15.76 -7.26 -19.74
N GLY A 224 -16.27 -6.09 -19.38
CA GLY A 224 -17.68 -5.76 -19.38
C GLY A 224 -18.40 -6.27 -18.12
N TRP A 225 -19.36 -5.46 -17.66
CA TRP A 225 -20.08 -5.67 -16.40
C TRP A 225 -20.91 -6.96 -16.33
N ALA A 226 -21.33 -7.50 -17.47
CA ALA A 226 -22.11 -8.73 -17.56
C ALA A 226 -21.27 -9.98 -17.86
N SER A 227 -19.94 -9.86 -17.90
CA SER A 227 -19.07 -10.99 -18.24
C SER A 227 -19.07 -12.06 -17.14
N ALA A 228 -19.10 -13.32 -17.56
CA ALA A 228 -19.02 -14.46 -16.63
C ALA A 228 -17.77 -14.39 -15.74
N ARG A 229 -16.62 -13.96 -16.29
CA ARG A 229 -15.36 -13.82 -15.54
C ARG A 229 -15.48 -12.83 -14.39
N LEU A 230 -16.05 -11.65 -14.64
CA LEU A 230 -16.27 -10.63 -13.62
C LEU A 230 -17.24 -11.13 -12.55
N LEU A 231 -18.37 -11.70 -12.96
CA LEU A 231 -19.39 -12.21 -12.05
C LEU A 231 -18.84 -13.36 -11.17
N THR A 232 -18.03 -14.26 -11.72
CA THR A 232 -17.36 -15.30 -10.95
C THR A 232 -16.39 -14.71 -9.93
N CYS A 233 -15.57 -13.73 -10.31
CA CYS A 233 -14.65 -13.08 -9.37
C CYS A 233 -15.40 -12.36 -8.24
N LEU A 234 -16.49 -11.65 -8.56
CA LEU A 234 -17.33 -11.00 -7.55
C LEU A 234 -18.00 -12.01 -6.62
N ALA A 235 -18.57 -13.08 -7.17
CA ALA A 235 -19.24 -14.11 -6.37
C ALA A 235 -18.25 -14.83 -5.43
N VAL A 236 -17.14 -15.34 -5.97
CA VAL A 236 -16.13 -16.05 -5.17
C VAL A 236 -15.48 -15.10 -4.16
N GLY A 237 -15.17 -13.86 -4.56
CA GLY A 237 -14.62 -12.85 -3.66
C GLY A 237 -15.56 -12.54 -2.49
N THR A 238 -16.85 -12.36 -2.77
CA THR A 238 -17.87 -12.11 -1.75
C THR A 238 -18.02 -13.31 -0.81
N VAL A 239 -18.06 -14.53 -1.35
CA VAL A 239 -18.13 -15.77 -0.54
C VAL A 239 -16.91 -15.91 0.36
N ALA A 240 -15.70 -15.60 -0.14
CA ALA A 240 -14.48 -15.63 0.67
C ALA A 240 -14.54 -14.63 1.82
N LEU A 241 -15.02 -13.40 1.58
CA LEU A 241 -15.18 -12.39 2.64
C LEU A 241 -16.24 -12.77 3.67
N VAL A 242 -17.37 -13.34 3.23
CA VAL A 242 -18.39 -13.87 4.16
C VAL A 242 -17.79 -15.02 4.98
N GLY A 243 -17.03 -15.91 4.35
CA GLY A 243 -16.30 -16.98 5.02
C GLY A 243 -15.34 -16.43 6.09
N ALA A 244 -14.55 -15.41 5.76
CA ALA A 244 -13.64 -14.76 6.70
C ALA A 244 -14.39 -14.20 7.92
N ALA A 245 -15.50 -13.49 7.69
CA ALA A 245 -16.32 -12.94 8.77
C ALA A 245 -16.95 -14.04 9.65
N LEU A 246 -17.28 -15.19 9.08
CA LEU A 246 -17.79 -16.33 9.84
C LEU A 246 -16.69 -17.01 10.67
N VAL A 247 -15.47 -17.10 10.15
CA VAL A 247 -14.30 -17.61 10.90
C VAL A 247 -13.98 -16.68 12.07
N GLU A 248 -13.93 -15.37 11.82
CA GLU A 248 -13.64 -14.37 12.86
C GLU A 248 -14.71 -14.35 13.96
N ARG A 249 -15.98 -14.57 13.63
CA ARG A 249 -17.07 -14.71 14.62
C ARG A 249 -16.98 -15.97 15.48
N ARG A 250 -16.31 -17.01 15.00
CA ARG A 250 -16.12 -18.28 15.73
C ARG A 250 -14.85 -18.27 16.57
N ALA A 251 -13.92 -17.36 16.31
CA ALA A 251 -12.77 -17.13 17.18
C ALA A 251 -13.28 -16.64 18.55
N PRO A 252 -12.97 -17.34 19.66
CA PRO A 252 -13.43 -16.94 20.98
C PRO A 252 -12.84 -15.58 21.33
N ARG A 253 -13.68 -14.54 21.38
CA ARG A 253 -13.33 -13.23 21.95
C ARG A 253 -13.04 -13.45 23.44
N CYS A 254 -11.77 -13.51 23.84
CA CYS A 254 -11.45 -13.30 25.24
C CYS A 254 -11.54 -11.79 25.51
N SER A 255 -12.62 -11.41 26.20
CA SER A 255 -12.89 -10.08 26.75
C SER A 255 -11.71 -9.52 27.53
#